data_AF-A0A497PQL9-F1
#
_entry.id   AF-A0A497PQL9-F1
#
_cell.length_a   1.000
_cell.length_b   1.000
_cell.length_c   1.000
_cell.angle_alpha   90.00
_cell.angle_beta   90.00
_cell.angle_gamma   90.00
#
_symmetry.space_group_name_H-M   'P 1'
#
loop_
_entity.id
_entity.type
_entity.pdbx_description
1 polymer ?
#
loop_
_entity_poly.entity_id
_entity_poly.type
_entity_poly.pdbx_seq_one_letter_code
_entity_poly.pdbx_strand_id
1 'polypeptide(L)'
;MMRSTIITVLLTAVFLVLGLALWAWSSPDVIDASPVGTLNAISPYITLVLEVLVMLGVYIFLVVTVINLRLAMTGVRAGWTEVIFVFIVSIAIAWFMFGSVVGSAAAVLSLGFIVYLYLLQD
;
A
#
# COMPACT_ATOMS: atom_id res chain seq x y z
N MET A 1 -20.79 -4.55 -8.71
CA MET A 1 -19.67 -5.29 -8.09
C MET A 1 -18.52 -5.51 -9.07
N MET A 2 -18.72 -6.21 -10.20
CA MET A 2 -17.64 -6.51 -11.15
C MET A 2 -16.80 -5.31 -11.61
N ARG A 3 -17.44 -4.16 -11.94
CA ARG A 3 -16.71 -2.93 -12.30
C ARG A 3 -15.84 -2.38 -11.16
N SER A 4 -16.32 -2.43 -9.92
CA SER A 4 -15.58 -1.94 -8.75
C SER A 4 -14.39 -2.86 -8.46
N THR A 5 -14.56 -4.18 -8.55
CA THR A 5 -13.46 -5.14 -8.38
C THR A 5 -12.37 -4.95 -9.43
N ILE A 6 -12.72 -4.74 -10.70
CA ILE A 6 -11.74 -4.48 -11.76
C ILE A 6 -10.93 -3.22 -11.45
N ILE A 7 -11.60 -2.13 -11.07
CA ILE A 7 -10.94 -0.87 -10.73
C ILE A 7 -9.99 -1.05 -9.55
N THR A 8 -10.43 -1.71 -8.48
CA THR A 8 -9.60 -1.88 -7.28
C THR A 8 -8.41 -2.78 -7.55
N VAL A 9 -8.58 -3.86 -8.33
CA VAL A 9 -7.47 -4.72 -8.75
C VAL A 9 -6.46 -3.95 -9.61
N LEU A 10 -6.93 -3.16 -10.58
CA LEU A 10 -6.05 -2.34 -11.41
C LEU A 10 -5.28 -1.31 -10.58
N LEU A 11 -5.95 -0.62 -9.65
CA LEU A 11 -5.30 0.33 -8.77
C LEU A 11 -4.30 -0.34 -7.83
N THR A 12 -4.63 -1.50 -7.24
CA THR A 12 -3.67 -2.30 -6.47
C THR A 12 -2.44 -2.63 -7.30
N ALA A 13 -2.62 -3.10 -8.53
CA ALA A 13 -1.51 -3.45 -9.41
C ALA A 13 -0.64 -2.22 -9.75
N VAL A 14 -1.27 -1.08 -10.07
CA VAL A 14 -0.56 0.18 -10.36
C VAL A 14 0.27 0.62 -9.16
N PHE A 15 -0.32 0.66 -7.96
CA PHE A 15 0.40 1.06 -6.76
C PHE A 15 1.52 0.08 -6.40
N LEU A 16 1.32 -1.22 -6.62
CA LEU A 16 2.36 -2.23 -6.40
C LEU A 16 3.51 -2.09 -7.39
N VAL A 17 3.24 -1.84 -8.67
CA VAL A 17 4.27 -1.55 -9.67
C VAL A 17 5.04 -0.28 -9.33
N LEU A 18 4.36 0.77 -8.89
CA LEU A 18 5.01 2.00 -8.43
C LEU A 18 5.89 1.76 -7.20
N GLY A 19 5.41 0.98 -6.23
CA GLY A 19 6.18 0.60 -5.05
C GLY A 19 7.43 -0.19 -5.42
N LEU A 20 7.30 -1.19 -6.30
CA LEU A 20 8.44 -1.96 -6.79
C LEU A 20 9.44 -1.10 -7.58
N ALA A 21 8.96 -0.17 -8.41
CA ALA A 21 9.82 0.73 -9.16
C ALA A 21 10.62 1.66 -8.24
N LEU A 22 9.95 2.28 -7.26
CA LEU A 22 10.61 3.11 -6.24
C LEU A 22 11.66 2.30 -5.47
N TRP A 23 11.29 1.10 -5.01
CA TRP A 23 12.21 0.23 -4.29
C TRP A 23 13.44 -0.17 -5.10
N ALA A 24 13.25 -0.56 -6.36
CA ALA A 24 14.35 -0.92 -7.25
C ALA A 24 15.28 0.27 -7.51
N TRP A 25 14.72 1.47 -7.67
CA TRP A 25 15.49 2.71 -7.88
C TRP A 25 16.17 3.25 -6.63
N SER A 26 15.78 2.80 -5.45
CA SER A 26 16.44 3.09 -4.17
C SER A 26 17.68 2.22 -3.93
N SER A 27 17.99 1.26 -4.81
CA SER A 27 19.19 0.41 -4.69
C SER A 27 20.49 1.22 -4.85
N PRO A 28 21.51 0.99 -3.99
CA PRO A 28 22.78 1.72 -4.05
C PRO A 28 23.48 1.70 -5.42
N ASP A 29 23.29 0.63 -6.19
CA ASP A 29 23.99 0.44 -7.47
C ASP A 29 23.44 1.33 -8.59
N VAL A 30 22.21 1.84 -8.45
CA VAL A 30 21.49 2.57 -9.50
C VAL A 30 20.93 3.91 -9.06
N ILE A 31 20.99 4.23 -7.76
CA ILE A 31 20.34 5.41 -7.18
C ILE A 31 20.79 6.71 -7.84
N ASP A 32 22.08 6.85 -8.16
CA ASP A 32 22.63 8.09 -8.74
C ASP A 32 22.09 8.41 -10.13
N ALA A 33 21.63 7.40 -10.88
CA ALA A 33 21.04 7.54 -12.21
C ALA A 33 19.50 7.40 -12.21
N SER A 34 18.88 7.25 -11.03
CA SER A 34 17.46 6.97 -10.90
C SER A 34 16.61 8.21 -10.61
N PRO A 35 15.29 8.16 -10.88
CA PRO A 35 14.36 9.19 -10.44
C PRO A 35 14.41 9.41 -8.92
N VAL A 36 14.62 8.35 -8.13
CA VAL A 36 14.73 8.43 -6.66
C VAL A 36 15.98 9.22 -6.24
N GLY A 37 17.14 9.00 -6.86
CA GLY A 37 18.33 9.79 -6.59
C GLY A 37 18.13 11.27 -6.91
N THR A 38 17.46 11.56 -8.03
CA THR A 38 17.12 12.94 -8.40
C THR A 38 16.21 13.61 -7.36
N LEU A 39 15.19 12.90 -6.88
CA LEU A 39 14.31 13.41 -5.82
C LEU A 39 15.05 13.61 -4.50
N ASN A 40 15.93 12.68 -4.12
CA ASN A 40 16.74 12.79 -2.92
C ASN A 40 17.70 13.98 -2.96
N ALA A 41 18.25 14.32 -4.12
CA ALA A 41 19.10 15.50 -4.31
C ALA A 41 18.33 16.82 -4.10
N ILE A 42 17.01 16.84 -4.39
CA ILE A 42 16.14 17.98 -4.08
C ILE A 42 15.81 17.99 -2.59
N SER A 43 15.29 16.88 -2.07
CA SER A 43 15.02 16.67 -0.65
C SER A 43 14.73 15.19 -0.37
N PRO A 44 15.45 14.55 0.58
CA PRO A 44 15.23 13.14 0.92
C PRO A 44 13.83 12.88 1.50
N TYR A 45 13.17 13.91 2.05
CA TYR A 45 11.82 13.77 2.59
C TYR A 45 10.75 13.55 1.51
N ILE A 46 10.99 13.99 0.27
CA ILE A 46 10.01 13.81 -0.83
C ILE A 46 9.89 12.33 -1.16
N THR A 47 11.02 11.64 -1.32
CA THR A 47 11.07 10.20 -1.57
C THR A 47 10.38 9.44 -0.44
N LEU A 48 10.71 9.76 0.81
CA LEU A 48 10.10 9.14 1.98
C LEU A 48 8.58 9.30 2.00
N VAL A 49 8.07 10.50 1.73
CA VAL A 49 6.62 10.74 1.67
C VAL A 49 5.98 9.96 0.52
N LEU A 50 6.61 9.90 -0.65
CA LEU A 50 6.11 9.14 -1.80
C LEU A 50 6.05 7.65 -1.50
N GLU A 51 7.10 7.07 -0.94
CA GLU A 51 7.15 5.66 -0.55
C GLU A 51 6.02 5.31 0.44
N VAL A 52 5.82 6.17 1.46
CA VAL A 52 4.73 6.01 2.44
C VAL A 52 3.35 6.09 1.77
N LEU A 53 3.11 7.08 0.91
CA LEU A 53 1.83 7.25 0.23
C LEU A 53 1.54 6.11 -0.75
N VAL A 54 2.56 5.61 -1.44
CA VAL A 54 2.43 4.47 -2.35
C VAL A 54 2.08 3.21 -1.57
N MET A 55 2.76 2.94 -0.44
CA MET A 55 2.45 1.77 0.39
C MET A 55 1.08 1.86 1.07
N LEU A 56 0.66 3.07 1.48
CA LEU A 56 -0.71 3.32 1.93
C LEU A 56 -1.72 3.01 0.82
N GLY A 57 -1.45 3.47 -0.41
CA GLY A 57 -2.26 3.17 -1.59
C GLY A 57 -2.38 1.67 -1.85
N VAL A 58 -1.25 0.94 -1.81
CA VAL A 58 -1.23 -0.53 -1.92
C VAL A 58 -2.18 -1.14 -0.90
N TYR A 59 -2.06 -0.76 0.37
CA TYR A 59 -2.90 -1.29 1.44
C TYR A 59 -4.39 -1.01 1.20
N ILE A 60 -4.76 0.24 0.95
CA ILE A 60 -6.16 0.66 0.75
C ILE A 60 -6.81 -0.11 -0.40
N PHE A 61 -6.16 -0.15 -1.57
CA PHE A 61 -6.76 -0.82 -2.72
C PHE A 61 -6.74 -2.33 -2.58
N LEU A 62 -5.71 -2.90 -1.96
CA LEU A 62 -5.64 -4.34 -1.70
C LEU A 62 -6.74 -4.79 -0.73
N VAL A 63 -6.95 -4.07 0.38
CA VAL A 63 -7.99 -4.44 1.35
C VAL A 63 -9.39 -4.31 0.75
N VAL A 64 -9.66 -3.26 -0.03
CA VAL A 64 -10.94 -3.11 -0.74
C VAL A 64 -11.11 -4.22 -1.79
N THR A 65 -10.03 -4.61 -2.48
CA THR A 65 -10.05 -5.75 -3.41
C THR A 65 -10.39 -7.06 -2.69
N VAL A 66 -9.79 -7.33 -1.53
CA VAL A 66 -10.09 -8.52 -0.72
C VAL A 66 -11.54 -8.51 -0.24
N ILE A 67 -12.06 -7.37 0.22
CA ILE A 67 -13.47 -7.22 0.62
C ILE A 67 -14.40 -7.55 -0.56
N ASN A 68 -14.14 -6.97 -1.73
CA ASN A 68 -14.95 -7.17 -2.93
C ASN A 68 -14.90 -8.62 -3.45
N LEU A 69 -13.70 -9.23 -3.45
CA LEU A 69 -13.52 -10.61 -3.89
C LEU A 69 -14.23 -11.59 -2.94
N ARG A 70 -14.09 -11.39 -1.62
CA ARG A 70 -14.79 -12.21 -0.63
C ARG A 70 -16.31 -12.13 -0.84
N LEU A 71 -16.85 -10.93 -0.95
CA LEU A 71 -18.29 -10.72 -1.18
C LEU A 71 -18.76 -11.40 -2.47
N ALA A 72 -17.97 -11.32 -3.55
CA ALA A 72 -18.31 -11.96 -4.82
C ALA A 72 -18.27 -13.49 -4.76
N MET A 73 -17.34 -14.07 -4.00
CA MET A 73 -17.14 -15.52 -3.93
C MET A 73 -18.06 -16.21 -2.90
N THR A 74 -18.29 -15.60 -1.75
CA THR A 74 -19.02 -16.23 -0.63
C THR A 74 -20.37 -15.58 -0.34
N GLY A 75 -20.68 -14.43 -0.96
CA GLY A 75 -21.86 -13.64 -0.62
C GLY A 75 -21.76 -12.94 0.74
N VAL A 76 -20.64 -13.09 1.46
CA VAL A 76 -20.41 -12.54 2.80
C VAL A 76 -19.31 -11.50 2.71
N ARG A 77 -19.50 -10.32 3.31
CA ARG A 77 -18.46 -9.27 3.37
C ARG A 77 -17.23 -9.82 4.13
N ALA A 78 -16.03 -9.43 3.71
CA ALA A 78 -14.82 -9.78 4.45
C ALA A 78 -14.88 -9.20 5.87
N GLY A 79 -14.43 -9.99 6.83
CA GLY A 79 -14.45 -9.61 8.24
C GLY A 79 -13.14 -8.94 8.66
N TRP A 80 -13.04 -8.69 9.96
CA TRP A 80 -11.85 -8.11 10.58
C TRP A 80 -10.59 -8.95 10.40
N THR A 81 -10.74 -10.28 10.29
CA THR A 81 -9.59 -11.17 10.13
C THR A 81 -8.88 -10.90 8.81
N GLU A 82 -9.62 -10.79 7.71
CA GLU A 82 -9.03 -10.47 6.40
C GLU A 82 -8.43 -9.06 6.36
N VAL A 83 -9.10 -8.07 6.95
CA VAL A 83 -8.61 -6.68 6.99
C VAL A 83 -7.30 -6.57 7.76
N ILE A 84 -7.22 -7.19 8.95
CA ILE A 84 -6.02 -7.19 9.80
C ILE A 84 -4.91 -8.00 9.14
N PHE A 85 -5.23 -9.13 8.51
CA PHE A 85 -4.24 -9.94 7.79
C PHE A 85 -3.59 -9.15 6.65
N VAL A 86 -4.40 -8.48 5.81
CA VAL A 86 -3.90 -7.63 4.73
C VAL A 86 -3.05 -6.49 5.30
N PHE A 87 -3.45 -5.88 6.42
CA PHE A 87 -2.66 -4.86 7.09
C PHE A 87 -1.27 -5.38 7.48
N ILE A 88 -1.18 -6.49 8.22
CA ILE A 88 0.10 -7.06 8.66
C ILE A 88 0.99 -7.36 7.46
N VAL A 89 0.44 -7.97 6.40
CA VAL A 89 1.19 -8.30 5.19
C VAL A 89 1.69 -7.04 4.48
N SER A 90 0.85 -6.02 4.29
CA SER A 90 1.25 -4.76 3.65
C SER A 90 2.34 -4.03 4.43
N ILE A 91 2.27 -4.01 5.76
CA ILE A 91 3.28 -3.38 6.60
C ILE A 91 4.60 -4.17 6.59
N ALA A 92 4.54 -5.50 6.63
CA ALA A 92 5.73 -6.33 6.49
C ALA A 92 6.44 -6.07 5.16
N ILE A 93 5.69 -6.01 4.05
CA ILE A 93 6.23 -5.68 2.72
C ILE A 93 6.86 -4.29 2.72
N ALA A 94 6.17 -3.27 3.25
CA ALA A 94 6.70 -1.91 3.31
C ALA A 94 8.02 -1.85 4.11
N TRP A 95 8.10 -2.58 5.22
CA TRP A 95 9.29 -2.66 6.04
C TRP A 95 10.44 -3.36 5.31
N PHE A 96 10.19 -4.50 4.64
CA PHE A 96 11.23 -5.19 3.88
C PHE A 96 11.75 -4.38 2.69
N MET A 97 10.87 -3.63 2.02
CA MET A 97 11.26 -2.82 0.86
C MET A 97 11.99 -1.54 1.28
N PHE A 98 11.40 -0.76 2.18
CA PHE A 98 11.81 0.62 2.44
C PHE A 98 12.33 0.87 3.85
N GLY A 99 12.42 -0.18 4.68
CA GLY A 99 12.91 -0.09 6.05
C GLY A 99 11.85 0.36 7.07
N SER A 100 12.30 0.50 8.31
CA SER A 100 11.42 0.69 9.47
C SER A 100 10.67 2.02 9.44
N VAL A 101 11.26 3.08 8.91
CA VAL A 101 10.64 4.42 8.91
C VAL A 101 9.39 4.43 8.03
N VAL A 102 9.51 3.98 6.77
CA VAL A 102 8.38 3.88 5.84
C VAL A 102 7.36 2.86 6.31
N GLY A 103 7.80 1.69 6.79
CA GLY A 103 6.92 0.67 7.35
C GLY A 103 6.08 1.20 8.51
N SER A 104 6.70 1.92 9.45
CA SER A 104 6.01 2.48 10.62
C SER A 104 5.04 3.60 10.25
N ALA A 105 5.45 4.52 9.36
CA ALA A 105 4.59 5.59 8.90
C ALA A 105 3.39 5.06 8.12
N ALA A 106 3.61 4.10 7.21
CA ALA A 106 2.53 3.42 6.50
C ALA A 106 1.59 2.68 7.44
N ALA A 107 2.10 2.05 8.52
CA ALA A 107 1.30 1.39 9.54
C ALA A 107 0.36 2.37 10.25
N VAL A 108 0.88 3.50 10.72
CA VAL A 108 0.07 4.52 11.41
C VAL A 108 -1.05 5.05 10.50
N LEU A 109 -0.74 5.38 9.24
CA LEU A 109 -1.74 5.87 8.29
C LEU A 109 -2.77 4.79 7.94
N SER A 110 -2.32 3.55 7.78
CA SER A 110 -3.20 2.41 7.48
C SER A 110 -4.13 2.06 8.63
N LEU A 111 -3.70 2.23 9.90
CA LEU A 111 -4.57 2.12 11.07
C LEU A 111 -5.71 3.14 11.02
N GLY A 112 -5.44 4.37 10.56
CA GLY A 112 -6.49 5.36 10.33
C GLY A 112 -7.56 4.88 9.34
N PHE A 113 -7.15 4.17 8.29
CA PHE A 113 -8.08 3.57 7.34
C PHE A 113 -8.86 2.39 7.93
N ILE A 114 -8.24 1.58 8.80
CA ILE A 114 -8.94 0.53 9.56
C ILE A 114 -10.04 1.13 10.44
N VAL A 115 -9.75 2.21 11.14
CA VAL A 115 -10.75 2.95 11.95
C VAL A 115 -11.87 3.48 11.06
N TYR A 116 -11.55 4.02 9.89
CA TYR A 116 -12.57 4.45 8.92
C TYR A 116 -13.47 3.28 8.48
N LEU A 117 -12.90 2.11 8.17
CA LEU A 117 -13.69 0.92 7.84
C LEU A 117 -14.56 0.45 9.00
N TYR A 118 -14.10 0.60 10.24
CA TYR A 118 -14.88 0.29 11.44
C TYR A 118 -16.13 1.18 11.52
N LEU A 119 -15.96 2.49 11.36
CA LEU A 119 -17.05 3.46 11.42
C LEU A 119 -18.09 3.30 10.30
N LEU A 120 -17.75 2.61 9.22
CA LEU A 120 -18.69 2.28 8.13
C LEU A 120 -19.50 1.00 8.37
N GLN A 121 -19.15 0.22 9.40
CA GLN A 121 -19.88 -0.98 9.77
C GLN A 121 -21.07 -0.70 10.70
N ASP A 122 -21.02 0.42 11.43
CA ASP A 122 -22.13 0.99 12.21
C ASP A 122 -23.15 1.69 11.29
#